data_AF-A0A943D125-F1
#
_entry.id   AF-A0A943D125-F1
#
_cell.length_a   1.000
_cell.length_b   1.000
_cell.length_c   1.000
_cell.angle_alpha   90.00
_cell.angle_beta   90.00
_cell.angle_gamma   90.00
#
_symmetry.space_group_name_H-M   'P 1'
#
loop_
_entity.id
_entity.type
_entity.pdbx_description
1 polymer ?
#
loop_
_entity_poly.entity_id
_entity_poly.type
_entity_poly.pdbx_seq_one_letter_code
_entity_poly.pdbx_strand_id
1 'polypeptide(L)'
;MAFIIIDLEFNNLEGIHKYYPNIFEDYPNLQNIDLDNEIIEIGAIKLDNYMKPLEEFKTYIKPSVIPVLNPKISEITNIKEEDLEKGVSFEVGIESLSRIIDDGDIICSWAKDDIIEIINNAVYHKYDNLDWLKNYLDLQEYSTKILGKKKSLSLKNALEELKIRIDNNKLHDALNDAIYTSLVFKRIYNSRALKSYIIKDIYNMPAVELKNLSEYKLDLNKIRYKCPKCNVDLEIEYDFIPIKWRFVSLCKCPKCNNKILNEVIVKKTFSGEEVYKEISTIVDEIEYMNYSYKIKKTR
;
A
#
# COMPACT_ATOMS: atom_id res chain seq x y z
N MET A 1 24.09 -4.44 -5.31
CA MET A 1 23.19 -3.29 -5.12
C MET A 1 22.61 -2.89 -6.47
N ALA A 2 21.63 -3.67 -6.86
CA ALA A 2 20.62 -3.41 -7.86
C ALA A 2 19.32 -2.98 -7.16
N PHE A 3 18.33 -2.60 -7.97
CA PHE A 3 16.96 -2.36 -7.53
C PHE A 3 16.05 -3.39 -8.17
N ILE A 4 15.24 -4.09 -7.39
CA ILE A 4 14.25 -5.05 -7.88
C ILE A 4 12.89 -4.42 -7.70
N ILE A 5 12.29 -4.00 -8.81
CA ILE A 5 10.97 -3.39 -8.81
C ILE A 5 9.98 -4.52 -9.05
N ILE A 6 9.08 -4.70 -8.08
CA ILE A 6 8.04 -5.72 -8.06
C ILE A 6 6.69 -5.03 -8.17
N ASP A 7 5.78 -5.68 -8.88
CA ASP A 7 4.36 -5.37 -8.93
C ASP A 7 3.61 -6.71 -8.97
N LEU A 8 2.40 -6.76 -8.43
CA LEU A 8 1.62 -7.98 -8.27
C LEU A 8 0.17 -7.73 -8.69
N GLU A 9 -0.46 -8.76 -9.23
CA GLU A 9 -1.92 -8.78 -9.39
C GLU A 9 -2.55 -9.78 -8.41
N PHE A 10 -3.73 -9.44 -7.91
CA PHE A 10 -4.41 -10.20 -6.85
C PHE A 10 -5.85 -10.59 -7.23
N ASN A 11 -6.26 -11.77 -6.83
CA ASN A 11 -7.66 -12.16 -6.77
C ASN A 11 -8.24 -11.93 -5.37
N ASN A 12 -9.51 -11.54 -5.28
CA ASN A 12 -10.19 -11.34 -4.00
C ASN A 12 -11.71 -11.52 -4.10
N LEU A 13 -12.37 -11.60 -2.95
CA LEU A 13 -13.82 -11.78 -2.84
C LEU A 13 -14.60 -10.45 -2.89
N GLU A 14 -13.97 -9.31 -3.19
CA GLU A 14 -14.66 -8.01 -3.18
C GLU A 14 -15.76 -7.96 -4.25
N GLY A 15 -17.01 -7.82 -3.80
CA GLY A 15 -18.15 -7.74 -4.71
C GLY A 15 -18.48 -9.05 -5.44
N ILE A 16 -17.86 -10.17 -5.06
CA ILE A 16 -17.96 -11.45 -5.76
C ILE A 16 -19.40 -11.98 -5.88
N HIS A 17 -20.25 -11.69 -4.88
CA HIS A 17 -21.66 -12.09 -4.82
C HIS A 17 -22.51 -11.57 -5.98
N LYS A 18 -22.06 -10.54 -6.70
CA LYS A 18 -22.74 -10.03 -7.91
C LYS A 18 -22.63 -10.99 -9.09
N TYR A 19 -21.59 -11.81 -9.10
CA TYR A 19 -21.28 -12.77 -10.17
C TYR A 19 -21.53 -14.20 -9.72
N TYR A 20 -21.26 -14.50 -8.45
CA TYR A 20 -21.50 -15.80 -7.82
C TYR A 20 -22.36 -15.62 -6.56
N PRO A 21 -23.70 -15.52 -6.70
CA PRO A 21 -24.59 -15.21 -5.58
C PRO A 21 -24.51 -16.19 -4.41
N ASN A 22 -24.24 -17.46 -4.70
CA ASN A 22 -24.21 -18.55 -3.72
C ASN A 22 -22.78 -18.96 -3.32
N ILE A 23 -21.75 -18.16 -3.64
CA ILE A 23 -20.34 -18.55 -3.44
C ILE A 23 -20.01 -19.00 -2.02
N PHE A 24 -20.64 -18.39 -1.01
CA PHE A 24 -20.43 -18.73 0.40
C PHE A 24 -21.25 -19.94 0.87
N GLU A 25 -22.25 -20.36 0.09
CA GLU A 25 -22.96 -21.64 0.29
C GLU A 25 -22.20 -22.77 -0.41
N ASP A 26 -21.72 -22.52 -1.62
CA ASP A 26 -20.93 -23.46 -2.43
C ASP A 26 -19.54 -23.72 -1.80
N TYR A 27 -18.94 -22.69 -1.19
CA TYR A 27 -17.65 -22.75 -0.52
C TYR A 27 -17.72 -22.08 0.87
N PRO A 28 -18.28 -22.77 1.89
CA PRO A 28 -18.46 -22.20 3.23
C PRO A 28 -17.15 -21.75 3.92
N ASN A 29 -16.02 -22.36 3.56
CA ASN A 29 -14.70 -21.99 4.06
C ASN A 29 -14.30 -20.54 3.70
N LEU A 30 -14.81 -19.99 2.60
CA LEU A 30 -14.52 -18.62 2.18
C LEU A 30 -15.10 -17.55 3.13
N GLN A 31 -16.04 -17.91 4.01
CA GLN A 31 -16.60 -16.97 4.99
C GLN A 31 -15.59 -16.57 6.08
N ASN A 32 -14.60 -17.42 6.34
CA ASN A 32 -13.61 -17.22 7.41
C ASN A 32 -12.16 -17.36 6.89
N ILE A 33 -11.96 -17.03 5.62
CA ILE A 33 -10.65 -16.98 5.00
C ILE A 33 -9.81 -15.86 5.62
N ASP A 34 -8.59 -16.19 6.05
CA ASP A 34 -7.62 -15.23 6.60
C ASP A 34 -6.61 -14.78 5.53
N LEU A 35 -7.13 -14.43 4.35
CA LEU A 35 -6.39 -13.93 3.20
C LEU A 35 -7.31 -13.09 2.32
N ASP A 36 -7.14 -11.77 2.37
CA ASP A 36 -7.98 -10.83 1.62
C ASP A 36 -7.64 -10.82 0.12
N ASN A 37 -6.35 -10.91 -0.22
CA ASN A 37 -5.81 -10.84 -1.57
C ASN A 37 -4.90 -12.03 -1.83
N GLU A 38 -5.32 -12.93 -2.72
CA GLU A 38 -4.51 -14.05 -3.19
C GLU A 38 -3.69 -13.60 -4.40
N ILE A 39 -2.36 -13.71 -4.34
CA ILE A 39 -1.49 -13.34 -5.47
C ILE A 39 -1.76 -14.28 -6.65
N ILE A 40 -1.99 -13.71 -7.83
CA ILE A 40 -2.25 -14.44 -9.08
C ILE A 40 -1.25 -14.14 -10.20
N GLU A 41 -0.49 -13.04 -10.09
CA GLU A 41 0.61 -12.71 -11.01
C GLU A 41 1.73 -12.02 -10.24
N ILE A 42 2.97 -12.37 -10.58
CA ILE A 42 4.17 -11.70 -10.09
C ILE A 42 4.92 -11.13 -11.29
N GLY A 43 5.18 -9.83 -11.29
CA GLY A 43 6.03 -9.15 -12.25
C GLY A 43 7.19 -8.48 -11.54
N ALA A 44 8.40 -8.60 -12.09
CA ALA A 44 9.56 -7.90 -11.56
C ALA A 44 10.57 -7.51 -12.63
N ILE A 45 11.30 -6.43 -12.37
CA ILE A 45 12.46 -6.02 -13.16
C ILE A 45 13.63 -5.65 -12.26
N LYS A 46 14.81 -6.22 -12.57
CA LYS A 46 16.07 -5.90 -11.92
C LYS A 46 16.79 -4.79 -12.67
N LEU A 47 17.17 -3.73 -11.97
CA LEU A 47 17.94 -2.61 -12.50
C LEU A 47 19.33 -2.55 -11.88
N ASP A 48 20.35 -2.33 -12.70
CA ASP A 48 21.70 -2.04 -12.20
C ASP A 48 21.78 -0.66 -11.50
N ASN A 49 22.97 -0.36 -10.97
CA ASN A 49 23.26 0.93 -10.34
C ASN A 49 23.25 2.14 -11.31
N TYR A 50 23.11 1.92 -12.61
CA TYR A 50 22.96 2.93 -13.66
C TYR A 50 21.52 3.00 -14.20
N MET A 51 20.55 2.36 -13.55
CA MET A 51 19.15 2.27 -14.00
C MET A 51 19.00 1.65 -15.39
N LYS A 52 19.82 0.64 -15.69
CA LYS A 52 19.66 -0.22 -16.86
C LYS A 52 19.01 -1.53 -16.44
N PRO A 53 18.06 -2.04 -17.24
CA PRO A 53 17.45 -3.34 -16.97
C PRO A 53 18.50 -4.45 -17.15
N LEU A 54 18.52 -5.38 -16.20
CA LEU A 54 19.37 -6.57 -16.20
C LEU A 54 18.56 -7.83 -16.49
N GLU A 55 17.41 -7.95 -15.84
CA GLU A 55 16.59 -9.15 -15.87
C GLU A 55 15.12 -8.77 -15.65
N GLU A 56 14.23 -9.41 -16.40
CA GLU A 56 12.77 -9.31 -16.25
C GLU A 56 12.26 -10.68 -15.79
N PHE A 57 11.31 -10.67 -14.86
CA PHE A 57 10.69 -11.87 -14.33
C PHE A 57 9.18 -11.73 -14.35
N LYS A 58 8.49 -12.76 -14.81
CA LYS A 58 7.04 -12.84 -14.83
C LYS A 58 6.58 -14.26 -14.57
N THR A 59 5.62 -14.44 -13.68
CA THR A 59 4.94 -15.73 -13.51
C THR A 59 3.49 -15.54 -13.09
N TYR A 60 2.61 -16.42 -13.56
CA TYR A 60 1.28 -16.58 -13.00
C TYR A 60 1.34 -17.53 -11.80
N ILE A 61 0.54 -17.23 -10.78
CA ILE A 61 0.35 -18.08 -9.61
C ILE A 61 -1.00 -18.76 -9.76
N LYS A 62 -1.02 -20.09 -9.66
CA LYS A 62 -2.25 -20.87 -9.67
C LYS A 62 -2.96 -20.68 -8.32
N PRO A 63 -4.19 -20.14 -8.31
CA PRO A 63 -4.97 -20.02 -7.09
C PRO A 63 -5.16 -21.37 -6.42
N SER A 64 -5.01 -21.39 -5.10
CA SER A 64 -5.25 -22.55 -4.24
C SER A 64 -6.22 -22.24 -3.10
N VAL A 65 -6.56 -20.96 -2.92
CA VAL A 65 -7.36 -20.46 -1.81
C VAL A 65 -8.74 -20.02 -2.27
N ILE A 66 -8.81 -19.11 -3.24
CA ILE A 66 -10.07 -18.64 -3.83
C ILE A 66 -10.32 -19.44 -5.11
N PRO A 67 -11.33 -20.33 -5.13
CA PRO A 67 -11.52 -21.31 -6.20
C PRO A 67 -12.09 -20.71 -7.50
N VAL A 68 -12.45 -19.44 -7.50
CA VAL A 68 -13.03 -18.73 -8.65
C VAL A 68 -12.27 -17.45 -8.92
N LEU A 69 -12.06 -17.11 -10.18
CA LEU A 69 -11.49 -15.82 -10.55
C LEU A 69 -12.58 -14.74 -10.48
N ASN A 70 -12.33 -13.65 -9.74
CA ASN A 70 -13.27 -12.55 -9.68
C ASN A 70 -13.38 -11.86 -11.06
N PRO A 71 -14.58 -11.79 -11.69
CA PRO A 71 -14.71 -11.24 -13.04
C PRO A 71 -14.28 -9.78 -13.14
N LYS A 72 -14.41 -9.01 -12.05
CA LYS A 72 -13.91 -7.63 -11.99
C LYS A 72 -12.38 -7.57 -12.09
N ILE A 73 -11.69 -8.50 -11.45
CA ILE A 73 -10.22 -8.60 -11.52
C ILE A 73 -9.78 -9.05 -12.91
N SER A 74 -10.45 -10.05 -13.47
CA SER A 74 -10.19 -10.51 -14.84
C SER A 74 -10.39 -9.39 -15.87
N GLU A 75 -11.43 -8.55 -15.73
CA GLU A 75 -11.67 -7.40 -16.61
C GLU A 75 -10.57 -6.33 -16.51
N ILE A 76 -10.04 -6.09 -15.30
CA ILE A 76 -9.00 -5.09 -15.07
C ILE A 76 -7.64 -5.58 -15.58
N THR A 77 -7.28 -6.82 -15.25
CA THR A 77 -5.94 -7.39 -15.48
C THR A 77 -5.78 -8.12 -16.82
N ASN A 78 -6.90 -8.43 -17.49
CA ASN A 78 -7.00 -9.35 -18.62
C ASN A 78 -6.52 -10.78 -18.35
N ILE A 79 -6.24 -11.14 -17.09
CA ILE A 79 -5.90 -12.49 -16.68
C ILE A 79 -7.13 -13.38 -16.81
N LYS A 80 -6.96 -14.58 -17.35
CA LYS A 80 -8.02 -15.57 -17.49
C LYS A 80 -7.74 -16.81 -16.65
N GLU A 81 -8.78 -17.59 -16.39
CA GLU A 81 -8.66 -18.85 -15.65
C GLU A 81 -7.64 -19.79 -16.33
N GLU A 82 -7.57 -19.83 -17.67
CA GLU A 82 -6.62 -20.69 -18.37
C GLU A 82 -5.15 -20.27 -18.21
N ASP A 83 -4.88 -19.00 -17.91
CA ASP A 83 -3.54 -18.51 -17.59
C ASP A 83 -3.13 -18.97 -16.19
N LEU A 84 -4.08 -18.91 -15.25
CA LEU A 84 -3.91 -19.31 -13.85
C LEU A 84 -3.82 -20.84 -13.68
N GLU A 85 -4.56 -21.61 -14.47
CA GLU A 85 -4.48 -23.08 -14.45
C GLU A 85 -3.07 -23.60 -14.80
N LYS A 86 -2.34 -22.85 -15.64
CA LYS A 86 -0.95 -23.11 -16.04
C LYS A 86 0.08 -22.43 -15.13
N GLY A 87 -0.38 -21.64 -14.17
CA GLY A 87 0.45 -20.98 -13.18
C GLY A 87 1.19 -21.96 -12.28
N VAL A 88 2.23 -21.47 -11.61
CA VAL A 88 2.98 -22.24 -10.60
C VAL A 88 2.32 -22.09 -9.23
N SER A 89 2.70 -22.91 -8.24
CA SER A 89 2.24 -22.66 -6.87
C SER A 89 2.85 -21.37 -6.32
N PHE A 90 2.22 -20.77 -5.31
CA PHE A 90 2.72 -19.56 -4.65
C PHE A 90 4.18 -19.72 -4.20
N GLU A 91 4.51 -20.86 -3.57
CA GLU A 91 5.85 -21.13 -3.04
C GLU A 91 6.89 -21.16 -4.16
N VAL A 92 6.58 -21.82 -5.27
CA VAL A 92 7.47 -21.88 -6.45
C VAL A 92 7.64 -20.50 -7.09
N GLY A 93 6.57 -19.70 -7.14
CA GLY A 93 6.60 -18.35 -7.67
C GLY A 93 7.50 -17.42 -6.86
N ILE A 94 7.33 -17.40 -5.53
CA ILE A 94 8.16 -16.60 -4.62
C ILE A 94 9.61 -17.09 -4.59
N GLU A 95 9.83 -18.41 -4.59
CA GLU A 95 11.20 -18.94 -4.67
C GLU A 95 11.86 -18.50 -5.98
N SER A 96 11.14 -18.54 -7.10
CA SER A 96 11.66 -18.11 -8.41
C SER A 96 11.97 -16.60 -8.44
N LEU A 97 11.11 -15.77 -7.86
CA LEU A 97 11.37 -14.34 -7.67
C LEU A 97 12.63 -14.12 -6.81
N SER A 98 12.83 -14.89 -5.74
CA SER A 98 14.00 -14.74 -4.87
C SER A 98 15.33 -15.00 -5.60
N ARG A 99 15.34 -15.82 -6.64
CA ARG A 99 16.56 -16.19 -7.38
C ARG A 99 17.16 -15.04 -8.20
N ILE A 100 16.36 -14.02 -8.53
CA ILE A 100 16.87 -12.83 -9.23
C ILE A 100 17.38 -11.75 -8.27
N ILE A 101 17.26 -11.97 -6.95
CA ILE A 101 17.58 -10.99 -5.90
C ILE A 101 18.90 -11.38 -5.24
N ASP A 102 19.91 -10.51 -5.34
CA ASP A 102 21.19 -10.74 -4.66
C ASP A 102 21.22 -10.06 -3.28
N ASP A 103 22.10 -10.54 -2.39
CA ASP A 103 22.28 -9.92 -1.09
C ASP A 103 22.74 -8.45 -1.24
N GLY A 104 22.09 -7.56 -0.49
CA GLY A 104 22.33 -6.12 -0.56
C GLY A 104 21.62 -5.39 -1.70
N ASP A 105 20.80 -6.07 -2.49
CA ASP A 105 19.87 -5.40 -3.40
C ASP A 105 18.70 -4.76 -2.63
N ILE A 106 18.00 -3.84 -3.31
CA ILE A 106 16.89 -3.08 -2.71
C ILE A 106 15.60 -3.46 -3.44
N ILE A 107 14.67 -4.02 -2.67
CA ILE A 107 13.32 -4.32 -3.14
C ILE A 107 12.54 -3.02 -3.25
N CYS A 108 11.78 -2.88 -4.31
CA CYS A 108 11.00 -1.71 -4.63
C CYS A 108 9.63 -2.17 -5.10
N SER A 109 8.59 -1.40 -4.83
CA SER A 109 7.28 -1.54 -5.46
C SER A 109 6.67 -0.16 -5.60
N TRP A 110 5.60 -0.02 -6.39
CA TRP A 110 4.95 1.28 -6.51
C TRP A 110 4.44 1.73 -5.14
N ALA A 111 3.75 0.87 -4.40
CA ALA A 111 3.34 1.12 -3.03
C ALA A 111 3.62 -0.10 -2.15
N LYS A 112 3.61 0.10 -0.84
CA LYS A 112 3.82 -0.98 0.15
C LYS A 112 2.87 -2.18 0.03
N ASP A 113 1.72 -2.03 -0.63
CA ASP A 113 0.69 -3.05 -0.74
C ASP A 113 1.25 -4.37 -1.33
N ASP A 114 2.10 -4.32 -2.35
CA ASP A 114 2.72 -5.52 -2.93
C ASP A 114 3.56 -6.31 -1.92
N ILE A 115 4.40 -5.60 -1.16
CA ILE A 115 5.24 -6.20 -0.14
C ILE A 115 4.40 -6.74 1.02
N ILE A 116 3.29 -6.06 1.33
CA ILE A 116 2.36 -6.51 2.35
C ILE A 116 1.73 -7.83 1.93
N GLU A 117 1.28 -7.93 0.69
CA GLU A 117 0.63 -9.15 0.21
C GLU A 117 1.60 -10.32 0.03
N ILE A 118 2.87 -10.07 -0.31
CA ILE A 118 3.90 -11.13 -0.27
C ILE A 118 3.99 -11.72 1.13
N ILE A 119 4.03 -10.87 2.17
CA ILE A 119 4.13 -11.34 3.56
C ILE A 119 2.84 -12.06 3.99
N ASN A 120 1.66 -11.52 3.69
CA ASN A 120 0.38 -12.14 4.04
C ASN A 120 0.22 -13.51 3.38
N ASN A 121 0.48 -13.60 2.07
CA ASN A 121 0.40 -14.87 1.34
C ASN A 121 1.46 -15.85 1.88
N ALA A 122 2.67 -15.40 2.19
CA ALA A 122 3.69 -16.26 2.80
C ALA A 122 3.26 -16.83 4.15
N VAL A 123 2.67 -16.01 5.03
CA VAL A 123 2.11 -16.47 6.31
C VAL A 123 0.99 -17.49 6.07
N TYR A 124 0.07 -17.22 5.15
CA TYR A 124 -1.04 -18.12 4.82
C TYR A 124 -0.54 -19.48 4.33
N HIS A 125 0.43 -19.46 3.40
CA HIS A 125 1.06 -20.65 2.82
C HIS A 125 2.09 -21.32 3.74
N LYS A 126 2.37 -20.75 4.93
CA LYS A 126 3.42 -21.19 5.85
C LYS A 126 4.80 -21.24 5.20
N TYR A 127 5.06 -20.30 4.29
CA TYR A 127 6.34 -20.09 3.64
C TYR A 127 7.17 -19.09 4.45
N ASP A 128 8.35 -19.48 4.91
CA ASP A 128 9.19 -18.71 5.83
C ASP A 128 10.47 -18.14 5.18
N ASN A 129 10.81 -18.56 3.96
CA ASN A 129 12.02 -18.13 3.27
C ASN A 129 11.86 -16.75 2.57
N LEU A 130 11.72 -15.70 3.39
CA LEU A 130 11.67 -14.29 2.98
C LEU A 130 12.94 -13.52 3.34
N ASP A 131 14.05 -14.20 3.60
CA ASP A 131 15.33 -13.58 3.98
C ASP A 131 15.87 -12.60 2.93
N TRP A 132 15.42 -12.68 1.68
CA TRP A 132 15.76 -11.75 0.60
C TRP A 132 15.08 -10.37 0.76
N LEU A 133 13.97 -10.29 1.50
CA LEU A 133 13.20 -9.07 1.73
C LEU A 133 13.80 -8.28 2.91
N LYS A 134 14.98 -7.66 2.71
CA LYS A 134 15.71 -6.91 3.76
C LYS A 134 15.57 -5.40 3.65
N ASN A 135 15.83 -4.87 2.46
CA ASN A 135 15.79 -3.43 2.18
C ASN A 135 14.65 -3.14 1.22
N TYR A 136 13.78 -2.22 1.58
CA TYR A 136 12.63 -1.83 0.79
C TYR A 136 12.63 -0.33 0.48
N LEU A 137 12.12 0.04 -0.69
CA LEU A 137 11.89 1.41 -1.12
C LEU A 137 10.47 1.55 -1.69
N ASP A 138 9.64 2.32 -0.99
CA ASP A 138 8.32 2.73 -1.50
C ASP A 138 8.49 3.81 -2.57
N LEU A 139 8.31 3.42 -3.84
CA LEU A 139 8.54 4.32 -4.97
C LEU A 139 7.45 5.38 -5.12
N GLN A 140 6.23 5.14 -4.63
CA GLN A 140 5.17 6.15 -4.60
C GLN A 140 5.52 7.26 -3.62
N GLU A 141 5.93 6.93 -2.39
CA GLU A 141 6.36 7.93 -1.41
C GLU A 141 7.57 8.69 -1.92
N TYR A 142 8.60 7.98 -2.38
CA TYR A 142 9.79 8.60 -2.95
C TYR A 142 9.43 9.55 -4.11
N SER A 143 8.65 9.08 -5.09
CA SER A 143 8.23 9.87 -6.25
C SER A 143 7.42 11.09 -5.85
N THR A 144 6.46 10.92 -4.94
CA THR A 144 5.59 12.00 -4.46
C THR A 144 6.43 13.12 -3.82
N LYS A 145 7.44 12.75 -3.01
CA LYS A 145 8.30 13.72 -2.33
C LYS A 145 9.27 14.40 -3.28
N ILE A 146 9.94 13.66 -4.16
CA ILE A 146 10.89 14.22 -5.13
C ILE A 146 10.20 15.18 -6.10
N LEU A 147 8.96 14.88 -6.50
CA LEU A 147 8.15 15.75 -7.37
C LEU A 147 7.45 16.89 -6.62
N GLY A 148 7.68 17.04 -5.31
CA GLY A 148 7.10 18.12 -4.50
C GLY A 148 5.57 18.06 -4.40
N LYS A 149 4.97 16.88 -4.56
CA LYS A 149 3.51 16.71 -4.52
C LYS A 149 3.02 16.54 -3.08
N LYS A 150 1.86 17.13 -2.80
CA LYS A 150 1.23 17.07 -1.46
C LYS A 150 0.47 15.76 -1.21
N LYS A 151 -0.09 15.17 -2.27
CA LYS A 151 -0.84 13.91 -2.23
C LYS A 151 -0.05 12.82 -2.94
N SER A 152 -0.18 11.59 -2.47
CA SER A 152 0.39 10.41 -3.12
C SER A 152 -0.05 10.33 -4.59
N LEU A 153 0.88 10.01 -5.47
CA LEU A 153 0.62 9.80 -6.88
C LEU A 153 0.31 8.32 -7.14
N SER A 154 -0.70 8.03 -7.96
CA SER A 154 -0.81 6.72 -8.61
C SER A 154 0.31 6.59 -9.66
N LEU A 155 0.63 5.36 -10.07
CA LEU A 155 1.65 5.09 -11.10
C LEU A 155 1.31 5.84 -12.38
N LYS A 156 0.05 5.73 -12.83
CA LYS A 156 -0.50 6.47 -13.97
C LYS A 156 -0.27 7.98 -13.86
N ASN A 157 -0.62 8.59 -12.72
CA ASN A 157 -0.45 10.04 -12.54
C ASN A 157 1.03 10.45 -12.53
N ALA A 158 1.93 9.61 -12.02
CA ALA A 158 3.36 9.86 -12.05
C ALA A 158 3.94 9.77 -13.46
N LEU A 159 3.51 8.79 -14.25
CA LEU A 159 3.86 8.66 -15.67
C LEU A 159 3.42 9.89 -16.47
N GLU A 160 2.18 10.35 -16.25
CA GLU A 160 1.63 11.55 -16.87
C GLU A 160 2.40 12.83 -16.46
N GLU A 161 2.65 13.02 -15.16
CA GLU A 161 3.41 14.16 -14.63
C GLU A 161 4.81 14.24 -15.23
N LEU A 162 5.48 13.09 -15.40
CA LEU A 162 6.81 12.98 -15.97
C LEU A 162 6.83 12.97 -17.50
N LYS A 163 5.65 13.01 -18.13
CA LYS A 163 5.44 12.95 -19.59
C LYS A 163 6.08 11.71 -20.23
N ILE A 164 6.04 10.59 -19.52
CA ILE A 164 6.50 9.28 -20.01
C ILE A 164 5.38 8.69 -20.85
N ARG A 165 5.69 8.38 -22.11
CA ARG A 165 4.72 7.76 -23.02
C ARG A 165 4.68 6.26 -22.76
N ILE A 166 3.50 5.76 -22.42
CA ILE A 166 3.22 4.35 -22.22
C ILE A 166 2.01 3.92 -23.04
N ASP A 167 1.86 2.61 -23.23
CA ASP A 167 0.61 2.03 -23.72
C ASP A 167 -0.31 1.79 -22.53
N ASN A 168 -1.42 2.54 -22.45
CA ASN A 168 -2.38 2.41 -21.34
C ASN A 168 -3.09 1.05 -21.34
N ASN A 169 -3.14 0.34 -22.49
CA ASN A 169 -3.75 -0.98 -22.56
C ASN A 169 -2.89 -2.08 -21.91
N LYS A 170 -1.67 -1.73 -21.51
CA LYS A 170 -0.73 -2.62 -20.83
C LYS A 170 -0.61 -2.36 -19.32
N LEU A 171 -1.38 -1.41 -18.79
CA LEU A 171 -1.52 -1.25 -17.33
C LEU A 171 -2.30 -2.45 -16.78
N HIS A 172 -2.12 -2.73 -15.49
CA HIS A 172 -2.73 -3.88 -14.80
C HIS A 172 -2.21 -5.23 -15.32
N ASP A 173 -0.93 -5.24 -15.71
CA ASP A 173 -0.13 -6.41 -15.96
C ASP A 173 1.13 -6.24 -15.11
N ALA A 174 1.38 -7.19 -14.22
CA ALA A 174 2.39 -7.02 -13.17
C ALA A 174 3.79 -6.71 -13.74
N LEU A 175 4.20 -7.34 -14.86
CA LEU A 175 5.51 -7.06 -15.43
C LEU A 175 5.54 -5.69 -16.11
N ASN A 176 4.49 -5.34 -16.85
CA ASN A 176 4.42 -4.02 -17.49
C ASN A 176 4.41 -2.89 -16.44
N ASP A 177 3.69 -3.05 -15.33
CA ASP A 177 3.62 -2.05 -14.27
C ASP A 177 4.94 -1.96 -13.47
N ALA A 178 5.65 -3.08 -13.27
CA ALA A 178 7.04 -3.06 -12.79
C ALA A 178 7.98 -2.29 -13.75
N ILE A 179 7.85 -2.54 -15.07
CA ILE A 179 8.62 -1.81 -16.11
C ILE A 179 8.28 -0.32 -16.09
N TYR A 180 7.00 0.06 -16.04
CA TYR A 180 6.58 1.45 -16.03
C TYR A 180 7.02 2.17 -14.74
N THR A 181 6.95 1.48 -13.61
CA THR A 181 7.52 1.95 -12.34
C THR A 181 9.03 2.20 -12.48
N SER A 182 9.76 1.32 -13.19
CA SER A 182 11.19 1.52 -13.50
C SER A 182 11.46 2.79 -14.32
N LEU A 183 10.59 3.12 -15.27
CA LEU A 183 10.71 4.33 -16.09
C LEU A 183 10.51 5.60 -15.26
N VAL A 184 9.51 5.59 -14.36
CA VAL A 184 9.31 6.66 -13.39
C VAL A 184 10.55 6.80 -12.53
N PHE A 185 10.97 5.72 -11.87
CA PHE A 185 12.08 5.74 -10.94
C PHE A 185 13.39 6.24 -11.58
N LYS A 186 13.70 5.76 -12.80
CA LYS A 186 14.85 6.22 -13.59
C LYS A 186 14.84 7.73 -13.84
N ARG A 187 13.67 8.32 -14.08
CA ARG A 187 13.52 9.75 -14.38
C ARG A 187 13.79 10.65 -13.17
N ILE A 188 13.50 10.14 -11.96
CA ILE A 188 13.60 10.87 -10.70
C ILE A 188 14.71 10.35 -9.77
N TYR A 189 15.58 9.46 -10.28
CA TYR A 189 16.61 8.83 -9.48
C TYR A 189 17.57 9.87 -8.90
N ASN A 190 17.77 9.80 -7.58
CA ASN A 190 18.71 10.64 -6.86
C ASN A 190 19.37 9.81 -5.75
N SER A 191 20.61 9.39 -5.99
CA SER A 191 21.37 8.52 -5.08
C SER A 191 21.60 9.11 -3.68
N ARG A 192 21.56 10.44 -3.53
CA ARG A 192 21.69 11.10 -2.22
C ARG A 192 20.38 11.09 -1.46
N ALA A 193 19.30 11.51 -2.12
CA ALA A 193 17.97 11.57 -1.50
C ALA A 193 17.47 10.17 -1.13
N LEU A 194 17.66 9.19 -2.01
CA LEU A 194 17.18 7.82 -1.83
C LEU A 194 17.57 7.18 -0.49
N LYS A 195 18.76 7.49 0.05
CA LYS A 195 19.24 6.92 1.32
C LYS A 195 18.31 7.18 2.50
N SER A 196 17.55 8.29 2.51
CA SER A 196 16.60 8.61 3.59
C SER A 196 15.25 7.90 3.44
N TYR A 197 15.02 7.21 2.31
CA TYR A 197 13.77 6.51 2.00
C TYR A 197 13.90 4.99 2.05
N ILE A 198 15.12 4.45 2.17
CA ILE A 198 15.32 3.01 2.32
C ILE A 198 14.84 2.57 3.70
N ILE A 199 13.86 1.67 3.69
CA ILE A 199 13.31 1.00 4.86
C ILE A 199 14.11 -0.29 5.05
N LYS A 200 14.82 -0.40 6.18
CA LYS A 200 15.64 -1.58 6.52
C LYS A 200 14.92 -2.59 7.41
N ASP A 201 13.80 -2.17 7.98
CA ASP A 201 13.00 -2.97 8.90
C ASP A 201 11.56 -3.02 8.37
N ILE A 202 11.35 -3.95 7.44
CA ILE A 202 10.10 -4.11 6.71
C ILE A 202 8.99 -4.58 7.67
N TYR A 203 9.34 -5.39 8.68
CA TYR A 203 8.37 -5.89 9.65
C TYR A 203 7.89 -4.81 10.61
N ASN A 204 8.70 -3.78 10.89
CA ASN A 204 8.29 -2.60 11.67
C ASN A 204 7.77 -1.44 10.80
N MET A 205 7.57 -1.65 9.48
CA MET A 205 6.94 -0.66 8.61
C MET A 205 5.43 -0.54 8.91
N PRO A 206 4.83 0.67 8.91
CA PRO A 206 3.39 0.84 9.07
C PRO A 206 2.58 0.23 7.91
N ALA A 207 2.09 -0.99 8.09
CA ALA A 207 1.56 -1.85 7.04
C ALA A 207 0.03 -1.87 7.00
N VAL A 208 -0.63 -2.26 8.09
CA VAL A 208 -2.06 -2.53 8.12
C VAL A 208 -2.82 -1.36 8.72
N GLU A 209 -3.73 -0.75 7.98
CA GLU A 209 -4.61 0.27 8.54
C GLU A 209 -5.77 -0.39 9.29
N LEU A 210 -6.01 0.04 10.53
CA LEU A 210 -7.13 -0.47 11.32
C LEU A 210 -8.44 0.12 10.78
N LYS A 211 -9.21 -0.70 10.07
CA LYS A 211 -10.48 -0.29 9.44
C LYS A 211 -11.65 -0.20 10.43
N ASN A 212 -11.64 -1.02 11.50
CA ASN A 212 -12.67 -0.99 12.53
C ASN A 212 -12.15 -0.32 13.80
N LEU A 213 -12.51 0.95 13.97
CA LEU A 213 -12.04 1.79 15.08
C LEU A 213 -13.11 2.05 16.15
N SER A 214 -14.33 1.51 16.00
CA SER A 214 -15.44 1.82 16.93
C SER A 214 -15.15 1.40 18.37
N GLU A 215 -14.44 0.29 18.55
CA GLU A 215 -14.03 -0.22 19.87
C GLU A 215 -12.57 0.10 20.22
N TYR A 216 -11.85 0.74 19.29
CA TYR A 216 -10.43 1.01 19.45
C TYR A 216 -10.19 2.21 20.39
N LYS A 217 -9.36 2.02 21.41
CA LYS A 217 -8.96 3.09 22.34
C LYS A 217 -7.66 3.72 21.88
N LEU A 218 -7.75 4.98 21.45
CA LEU A 218 -6.60 5.75 21.00
C LEU A 218 -5.68 6.10 22.18
N ASP A 219 -4.40 5.75 22.09
CA ASP A 219 -3.37 6.18 23.04
C ASP A 219 -2.96 7.62 22.77
N LEU A 220 -3.54 8.55 23.52
CA LEU A 220 -3.31 9.99 23.34
C LEU A 220 -1.85 10.41 23.62
N ASN A 221 -1.08 9.61 24.36
CA ASN A 221 0.32 9.91 24.65
C ASN A 221 1.22 9.80 23.41
N LYS A 222 0.76 9.09 22.37
CA LYS A 222 1.49 8.93 21.10
C LYS A 222 1.21 10.07 20.11
N ILE A 223 0.34 11.02 20.45
CA ILE A 223 -0.12 12.10 19.58
C ILE A 223 0.51 13.43 20.02
N ARG A 224 1.04 14.21 19.07
CA ARG A 224 1.85 15.40 19.38
C ARG A 224 1.08 16.72 19.36
N TYR A 225 -0.10 16.78 18.75
CA TYR A 225 -0.99 17.94 18.73
C TYR A 225 -0.29 19.24 18.29
N LYS A 226 0.44 19.24 17.16
CA LYS A 226 1.21 20.41 16.71
C LYS A 226 0.51 21.20 15.61
N CYS A 227 0.49 22.52 15.75
CA CYS A 227 -0.01 23.41 14.70
C CYS A 227 0.85 23.32 13.43
N PRO A 228 0.29 23.05 12.24
CA PRO A 228 1.07 22.93 11.01
C PRO A 228 1.70 24.26 10.54
N LYS A 229 1.23 25.41 11.06
CA LYS A 229 1.79 26.74 10.76
C LYS A 229 2.80 27.23 11.81
N CYS A 230 2.53 26.98 13.08
CA CYS A 230 3.26 27.59 14.19
C CYS A 230 4.13 26.61 14.98
N ASN A 231 3.91 25.31 14.80
CA ASN A 231 4.55 24.22 15.55
C ASN A 231 4.39 24.32 17.08
N VAL A 232 3.34 25.01 17.55
CA VAL A 232 2.94 25.06 18.97
C VAL A 232 1.87 24.02 19.25
N ASP A 233 1.72 23.65 20.52
CA ASP A 233 0.67 22.73 20.97
C ASP A 233 -0.72 23.32 20.72
N LEU A 234 -1.63 22.44 20.31
CA LEU A 234 -2.99 22.78 19.97
C LEU A 234 -3.91 22.65 21.19
N GLU A 235 -4.89 23.55 21.25
CA GLU A 235 -6.01 23.44 22.18
C GLU A 235 -7.09 22.57 21.55
N ILE A 236 -7.42 21.46 22.20
CA ILE A 236 -8.45 20.52 21.74
C ILE A 236 -9.82 21.13 22.07
N GLU A 237 -10.62 21.43 21.05
CA GLU A 237 -12.01 21.88 21.22
C GLU A 237 -12.99 20.70 21.18
N TYR A 238 -12.64 19.64 20.45
CA TYR A 238 -13.39 18.39 20.37
C TYR A 238 -12.44 17.19 20.41
N ASP A 239 -12.68 16.25 21.34
CA ASP A 239 -11.88 15.04 21.49
C ASP A 239 -11.90 14.16 20.24
N PHE A 240 -10.89 13.30 20.11
CA PHE A 240 -10.82 12.32 19.03
C PHE A 240 -12.02 11.38 19.06
N ILE A 241 -12.68 11.25 17.92
CA ILE A 241 -13.68 10.21 17.68
C ILE A 241 -13.33 9.39 16.44
N PRO A 242 -13.68 8.10 16.38
CA PRO A 242 -13.50 7.30 15.19
C PRO A 242 -14.48 7.76 14.09
N ILE A 243 -13.96 8.08 12.91
CA ILE A 243 -14.73 8.34 11.69
C ILE A 243 -14.17 7.44 10.58
N LYS A 244 -14.89 6.34 10.29
CA LYS A 244 -14.46 5.31 9.34
C LYS A 244 -13.09 4.72 9.75
N TRP A 245 -12.05 5.06 8.99
CA TRP A 245 -10.70 4.49 9.06
C TRP A 245 -9.69 5.36 9.84
N ARG A 246 -10.13 6.48 10.43
CA ARG A 246 -9.27 7.41 11.18
C ARG A 246 -9.97 7.96 12.42
N PHE A 247 -9.19 8.47 13.35
CA PHE A 247 -9.65 9.33 14.43
C PHE A 247 -9.61 10.79 14.00
N VAL A 248 -10.62 11.56 14.40
CA VAL A 248 -10.74 12.98 14.07
C VAL A 248 -11.00 13.79 15.32
N SER A 249 -10.22 14.86 15.49
CA SER A 249 -10.37 15.88 16.52
C SER A 249 -10.39 17.27 15.87
N LEU A 250 -11.09 18.20 16.49
CA LEU A 250 -11.05 19.61 16.13
C LEU A 250 -10.30 20.39 17.19
N CYS A 251 -9.36 21.19 16.72
CA CYS A 251 -8.39 21.90 17.54
C CYS A 251 -8.31 23.37 17.11
N LYS A 252 -7.78 24.19 18.01
CA LYS A 252 -7.47 25.59 17.77
C LYS A 252 -6.03 25.89 18.13
N CYS A 253 -5.34 26.64 17.28
CA CYS A 253 -3.98 27.09 17.60
C CYS A 253 -4.04 28.34 18.50
N PRO A 254 -3.47 28.32 19.72
CA PRO A 254 -3.48 29.49 20.61
C PRO A 254 -2.66 30.66 20.07
N LYS A 255 -1.63 30.39 19.24
CA LYS A 255 -0.74 31.42 18.70
C LYS A 255 -1.29 32.14 17.47
N CYS A 256 -1.86 31.41 16.52
CA CYS A 256 -2.32 32.00 15.25
C CYS A 256 -3.83 31.94 15.06
N ASN A 257 -4.58 31.46 16.06
CA ASN A 257 -6.04 31.39 16.09
C ASN A 257 -6.68 30.56 14.95
N ASN A 258 -5.87 29.78 14.23
CA ASN A 258 -6.35 28.93 13.14
C ASN A 258 -7.13 27.74 13.70
N LYS A 259 -8.24 27.44 13.03
CA LYS A 259 -9.04 26.23 13.19
C LYS A 259 -8.35 25.06 12.49
N ILE A 260 -8.18 23.96 13.21
CA ILE A 260 -7.37 22.83 12.76
C ILE A 260 -8.17 21.54 12.88
N LEU A 261 -8.22 20.80 11.79
CA LEU A 261 -8.63 19.41 11.77
C LEU A 261 -7.40 18.56 12.08
N ASN A 262 -7.44 17.83 13.19
CA ASN A 262 -6.40 16.86 13.53
C ASN A 262 -6.90 15.45 13.25
N GLU A 263 -6.17 14.71 12.44
CA GLU A 263 -6.52 13.38 11.96
C GLU A 263 -5.44 12.40 12.41
N VAL A 264 -5.83 11.29 13.01
CA VAL A 264 -4.90 10.24 13.42
C VAL A 264 -5.32 8.93 12.78
N ILE A 265 -4.41 8.37 11.98
CA ILE A 265 -4.58 7.08 11.34
C ILE A 265 -3.75 6.07 12.13
N VAL A 266 -4.41 5.06 12.67
CA VAL A 266 -3.73 3.99 13.40
C VAL A 266 -3.38 2.89 12.42
N LYS A 267 -2.09 2.58 12.34
CA LYS A 267 -1.55 1.47 11.57
C LYS A 267 -0.91 0.46 12.50
N LYS A 268 -0.92 -0.81 12.11
CA LYS A 268 -0.09 -1.84 12.72
C LYS A 268 1.08 -2.16 11.81
N THR A 269 2.23 -2.38 12.41
CA THR A 269 3.36 -3.06 11.78
C THR A 269 3.07 -4.55 11.66
N PHE A 270 3.89 -5.29 10.90
CA PHE A 270 3.79 -6.75 10.87
C PHE A 270 4.19 -7.40 12.20
N SER A 271 5.04 -6.74 12.98
CA SER A 271 5.34 -7.15 14.37
C SER A 271 4.17 -6.90 15.34
N GLY A 272 3.08 -6.29 14.89
CA GLY A 272 1.90 -6.00 15.69
C GLY A 272 1.98 -4.71 16.50
N GLU A 273 3.07 -3.94 16.36
CA GLU A 273 3.22 -2.64 17.00
C GLU A 273 2.33 -1.58 16.34
N GLU A 274 1.78 -0.69 17.17
CA GLU A 274 0.87 0.35 16.69
C GLU A 274 1.61 1.65 16.39
N VAL A 275 1.47 2.12 15.15
CA VAL A 275 2.04 3.36 14.64
C VAL A 275 0.94 4.36 14.33
N TYR A 276 1.10 5.57 14.86
CA TYR A 276 0.11 6.63 14.78
C TYR A 276 0.58 7.66 13.76
N LYS A 277 -0.15 7.79 12.65
CA LYS A 277 0.13 8.81 11.64
C LYS A 277 -0.79 10.01 11.88
N GLU A 278 -0.21 11.09 12.39
CA GLU A 278 -0.90 12.36 12.64
C GLU A 278 -0.84 13.28 11.41
N ILE A 279 -1.99 13.85 11.05
CA ILE A 279 -2.14 14.83 9.98
C ILE A 279 -2.93 16.02 10.55
N SER A 280 -2.29 17.19 10.59
CA SER A 280 -2.93 18.41 11.06
C SER A 280 -3.12 19.39 9.91
N THR A 281 -4.37 19.74 9.64
CA THR A 281 -4.77 20.57 8.50
C THR A 281 -5.47 21.83 8.98
N ILE A 282 -5.05 23.01 8.49
CA ILE A 282 -5.81 24.26 8.70
C ILE A 282 -7.04 24.21 7.80
N VAL A 283 -8.21 24.36 8.41
CA VAL A 283 -9.50 24.29 7.72
C VAL A 283 -10.23 25.62 7.83
N ASP A 284 -11.11 25.89 6.87
CA ASP A 284 -11.98 27.05 6.92
C ASP A 284 -13.15 26.85 7.90
N GLU A 285 -13.96 27.90 8.08
CA GLU A 285 -15.07 27.89 9.03
C GLU A 285 -16.18 26.91 8.65
N ILE A 286 -16.46 26.74 7.35
CA ILE A 286 -17.51 25.85 6.86
C ILE A 286 -17.09 24.40 7.11
N GLU A 287 -15.87 24.04 6.73
CA GLU A 287 -15.32 22.70 6.93
C GLU A 287 -15.24 22.35 8.42
N TYR A 288 -14.75 23.29 9.24
CA TYR A 288 -14.72 23.12 10.70
C TYR A 288 -16.12 22.85 11.27
N MET A 289 -17.12 23.63 10.86
CA MET A 289 -18.51 23.44 11.30
C MET A 289 -19.06 22.08 10.86
N ASN A 290 -18.80 21.64 9.62
CA ASN A 290 -19.23 20.35 9.11
C ASN A 290 -18.66 19.19 9.93
N TYR A 291 -17.37 19.24 10.28
CA TYR A 291 -16.77 18.24 11.16
C TYR A 291 -17.32 18.32 12.58
N SER A 292 -17.55 19.52 13.13
CA SER A 292 -18.13 19.68 14.47
C SER A 292 -19.51 19.01 14.57
N TYR A 293 -20.31 19.10 13.50
CA TYR A 293 -21.62 18.48 13.41
C TYR A 293 -21.54 16.96 13.33
N LYS A 294 -20.60 16.43 12.53
CA LYS A 294 -20.31 14.99 12.46
C LYS A 294 -19.89 14.45 13.82
N ILE A 295 -18.96 15.13 14.50
CA ILE A 295 -18.45 14.71 15.81
C ILE A 295 -19.57 14.64 16.85
N LYS A 296 -20.43 15.66 16.88
CA LYS A 296 -21.58 15.69 17.80
C LYS A 296 -22.61 14.59 17.51
N LYS A 297 -22.77 14.14 16.26
CA LYS A 297 -23.72 13.08 15.88
C LYS A 297 -23.20 11.67 16.18
N THR A 298 -21.89 11.50 16.29
CA THR A 298 -21.25 10.19 16.54
C THR A 298 -21.08 9.89 18.03
N ARG A 299 -21.27 10.89 18.91
CA ARG A 299 -21.41 10.71 20.36
C ARG A 299 -22.84 10.30 20.71
#